data_AF-A0A961H018-F1
#
_entry.id   AF-A0A961H018-F1
#
_cell.length_a   1.000
_cell.length_b   1.000
_cell.length_c   1.000
_cell.angle_alpha   90.00
_cell.angle_beta   90.00
_cell.angle_gamma   90.00
#
_symmetry.space_group_name_H-M   'P 1'
#
loop_
_entity.id
_entity.type
_entity.pdbx_description
1 polymer ?
#
loop_
_entity_poly.entity_id
_entity_poly.type
_entity_poly.pdbx_seq_one_letter_code
_entity_poly.pdbx_strand_id
1 'polypeptide(L)'
;QPDMLHGVVPFSVTVGNHDMTSKGDARLFQEHFPASSFATFPWYLGSHTHARADQNVSVNNVNSAQLFSAGGIDFIHLSLECNAPDDVLAWADETLTKHAERRALITTHMDLGIRDKPKTDKGYIHDPKGRMRWIKIHGERGNTAEQMWDKLYRKHANLGLIFSGDQSRVTALKLTASADDGHPVTSLLTDYMSQPVLRLLRFVPAENRINALTYDVVQQVLIDDTPYVHELDQHQFTLDYPMSKEQAAGKSH
;
A
#
# COMPACT_ATOMS: atom_id res chain seq x y z
N GLN A 1 -1.93 4.60 24.74
CA GLN A 1 -1.72 3.16 25.03
C GLN A 1 -0.43 2.76 24.34
N PRO A 2 0.58 2.24 25.05
CA PRO A 2 1.83 1.88 24.41
C PRO A 2 1.65 0.53 23.70
N ASP A 3 1.50 0.61 22.37
CA ASP A 3 2.23 -0.19 21.39
C ASP A 3 2.18 -1.73 21.50
N MET A 4 0.98 -2.31 21.43
CA MET A 4 0.75 -3.77 21.43
C MET A 4 1.41 -4.52 20.24
N LEU A 5 1.91 -3.81 19.23
CA LEU A 5 2.59 -4.38 18.06
C LEU A 5 4.12 -4.26 18.14
N HIS A 6 4.63 -3.23 18.81
CA HIS A 6 6.06 -2.93 18.84
C HIS A 6 6.86 -4.00 19.58
N GLY A 7 7.86 -4.55 18.89
CA GLY A 7 8.62 -5.71 19.36
C GLY A 7 7.89 -7.06 19.28
N VAL A 8 6.62 -7.09 18.86
CA VAL A 8 5.81 -8.32 18.76
C VAL A 8 5.74 -8.84 17.32
N VAL A 9 5.47 -7.95 16.37
CA VAL A 9 5.42 -8.28 14.93
C VAL A 9 6.08 -7.19 14.08
N PRO A 10 6.63 -7.52 12.90
CA PRO A 10 7.00 -6.51 11.92
C PRO A 10 5.78 -5.70 11.49
N PHE A 11 5.90 -4.38 11.43
CA PHE A 11 4.85 -3.51 10.92
C PHE A 11 5.43 -2.28 10.23
N SER A 12 4.59 -1.59 9.47
CA SER A 12 4.90 -0.28 8.89
C SER A 12 3.77 0.68 9.18
N VAL A 13 4.06 1.98 9.15
CA VAL A 13 3.05 3.04 9.28
C VAL A 13 3.18 3.92 8.05
N THR A 14 2.10 4.05 7.30
CA THR A 14 2.05 4.84 6.07
C THR A 14 1.34 6.17 6.35
N VAL A 15 2.00 7.27 6.05
CA VAL A 15 1.39 8.61 6.20
C VAL A 15 0.22 8.78 5.24
N GLY A 16 -0.87 9.33 5.77
CA GLY A 16 -2.00 9.82 5.00
C GLY A 16 -1.91 11.29 4.66
N ASN A 17 -2.86 11.77 3.85
CA ASN A 17 -2.92 13.19 3.48
C ASN A 17 -3.22 14.10 4.68
N HIS A 18 -3.69 13.55 5.80
CA HIS A 18 -3.94 14.27 7.05
C HIS A 18 -2.76 14.23 8.04
N ASP A 19 -1.76 13.38 7.80
CA ASP A 19 -0.51 13.34 8.57
C ASP A 19 0.54 14.33 8.02
N MET A 20 0.19 15.00 6.92
CA MET A 20 1.05 15.88 6.15
C MET A 20 0.32 17.19 5.84
N THR A 21 1.07 18.30 5.74
CA THR A 21 0.55 19.51 5.08
C THR A 21 0.40 19.27 3.57
N SER A 22 -0.34 20.14 2.87
CA SER A 22 -0.46 20.06 1.40
C SER A 22 0.88 20.13 0.64
N LYS A 23 1.94 20.65 1.29
CA LYS A 23 3.31 20.70 0.76
C LYS A 23 4.18 19.51 1.19
N GLY A 24 3.63 18.55 1.92
CA GLY A 24 4.32 17.34 2.35
C GLY A 24 5.09 17.46 3.67
N ASP A 25 4.97 18.56 4.43
CA ASP A 25 5.55 18.63 5.79
C ASP A 25 4.81 17.64 6.71
N ALA A 26 5.54 16.64 7.22
CA ALA A 26 5.05 15.55 8.06
C ALA A 26 5.68 15.57 9.47
N ARG A 27 6.07 16.74 10.00
CA ARG A 27 6.84 16.86 11.25
C ARG A 27 6.20 16.12 12.44
N LEU A 28 4.89 16.21 12.61
CA LEU A 28 4.20 15.54 13.73
C LEU A 28 4.26 14.02 13.59
N PHE A 29 4.11 13.50 12.37
CA PHE A 29 4.30 12.08 12.12
C PHE A 29 5.74 11.67 12.45
N GLN A 30 6.73 12.45 12.03
CA GLN A 30 8.13 12.18 12.32
C GLN A 30 8.46 12.24 13.83
N GLU A 31 7.77 13.07 14.60
CA GLU A 31 7.91 13.16 16.05
C GLU A 31 7.39 11.89 16.75
N HIS A 32 6.25 11.35 16.29
CA HIS A 32 5.61 10.20 16.92
C HIS A 32 6.09 8.84 16.39
N PHE A 33 6.48 8.78 15.12
CA PHE A 33 6.95 7.57 14.44
C PHE A 33 8.31 7.78 13.76
N PRO A 34 9.35 8.26 14.47
CA PRO A 34 10.65 8.46 13.86
C PRO A 34 11.28 7.14 13.45
N ALA A 35 12.06 7.13 12.37
CA ALA A 35 12.81 5.99 11.87
C ALA A 35 13.73 5.40 12.94
N SER A 36 14.25 6.23 13.86
CA SER A 36 15.05 5.78 15.00
C SER A 36 14.30 4.80 15.93
N SER A 37 12.97 4.90 16.02
CA SER A 37 12.14 3.96 16.80
C SER A 37 12.03 2.58 16.14
N PHE A 38 12.47 2.46 14.89
CA PHE A 38 12.45 1.23 14.10
C PHE A 38 13.84 0.68 13.77
N ALA A 39 14.87 1.54 13.77
CA ALA A 39 16.21 1.24 13.27
C ALA A 39 16.92 0.04 13.93
N THR A 40 16.52 -0.33 15.15
CA THR A 40 17.09 -1.51 15.84
C THR A 40 16.43 -2.82 15.45
N PHE A 41 15.30 -2.80 14.74
CA PHE A 41 14.63 -4.02 14.32
C PHE A 41 15.28 -4.60 13.05
N PRO A 42 15.64 -5.89 13.04
CA PRO A 42 16.26 -6.52 11.87
C PRO A 42 15.42 -6.47 10.60
N TRP A 43 14.09 -6.37 10.74
CA TRP A 43 13.16 -6.28 9.63
C TRP A 43 13.06 -4.87 9.04
N TYR A 44 13.57 -3.82 9.70
CA TYR A 44 13.53 -2.46 9.17
C TYR A 44 14.75 -2.23 8.27
N LEU A 45 14.50 -2.13 6.95
CA LEU A 45 15.57 -1.95 5.97
C LEU A 45 16.12 -0.51 5.97
N GLY A 46 15.24 0.46 6.22
CA GLY A 46 15.58 1.87 6.24
C GLY A 46 14.47 2.74 5.67
N SER A 47 14.81 4.00 5.42
CA SER A 47 13.89 5.00 4.88
C SER A 47 14.54 5.92 3.86
N HIS A 48 13.70 6.62 3.10
CA HIS A 48 14.16 7.61 2.14
C HIS A 48 14.87 8.78 2.84
N THR A 49 15.95 9.27 2.25
CA THR A 49 16.72 10.42 2.74
C THR A 49 17.14 11.31 1.57
N HIS A 50 17.35 12.60 1.83
CA HIS A 50 17.89 13.53 0.84
C HIS A 50 18.66 14.69 1.48
N ALA A 51 19.46 15.38 0.68
CA ALA A 51 20.29 16.50 1.13
C ALA A 51 19.60 17.88 1.15
N ARG A 52 18.32 18.00 0.73
CA ARG A 52 17.60 19.29 0.79
C ARG A 52 17.45 19.79 2.24
N ALA A 53 17.28 21.09 2.41
CA ALA A 53 17.15 21.71 3.73
C ALA A 53 15.85 21.34 4.47
N ASP A 54 14.79 20.99 3.75
CA ASP A 54 13.46 20.69 4.30
C ASP A 54 13.34 19.26 4.83
N GLN A 55 13.97 18.99 5.98
CA GLN A 55 14.00 17.67 6.61
C GLN A 55 12.66 17.22 7.24
N ASN A 56 11.56 17.94 6.99
CA ASN A 56 10.21 17.51 7.38
C ASN A 56 9.41 16.91 6.20
N VAL A 57 9.98 16.89 4.99
CA VAL A 57 9.28 16.49 3.76
C VAL A 57 9.93 15.22 3.21
N SER A 58 9.14 14.15 3.01
CA SER A 58 9.57 12.91 2.34
C SER A 58 10.72 12.10 2.99
N VAL A 59 11.28 12.54 4.12
CA VAL A 59 12.40 11.89 4.83
C VAL A 59 11.96 11.28 6.17
N ASN A 60 12.91 10.74 6.92
CA ASN A 60 12.64 10.02 8.16
C ASN A 60 11.69 8.84 7.85
N ASN A 61 10.78 8.43 8.72
CA ASN A 61 9.93 7.26 8.47
C ASN A 61 8.76 7.50 7.50
N VAL A 62 8.69 8.66 6.82
CA VAL A 62 7.60 9.04 5.91
C VAL A 62 7.50 8.07 4.72
N ASN A 63 8.65 7.58 4.25
CA ASN A 63 8.76 6.52 3.26
C ASN A 63 9.76 5.49 3.80
N SER A 64 9.34 4.24 3.96
CA SER A 64 10.18 3.23 4.62
C SER A 64 10.08 1.87 3.94
N ALA A 65 11.11 1.04 4.12
CA ALA A 65 11.17 -0.30 3.60
C ALA A 65 11.41 -1.32 4.73
N GLN A 66 10.79 -2.49 4.61
CA GLN A 66 10.92 -3.59 5.56
C GLN A 66 11.19 -4.90 4.82
N LEU A 67 12.00 -5.77 5.43
CA LEU A 67 12.27 -7.13 4.99
C LEU A 67 11.72 -8.12 6.02
N PHE A 68 11.02 -9.14 5.56
CA PHE A 68 10.58 -10.22 6.43
C PHE A 68 10.41 -11.52 5.64
N SER A 69 10.31 -12.63 6.35
CA SER A 69 10.08 -13.95 5.76
C SER A 69 8.94 -14.64 6.50
N ALA A 70 8.02 -15.25 5.78
CA ALA A 70 6.88 -15.98 6.34
C ALA A 70 6.43 -17.08 5.38
N GLY A 71 6.06 -18.24 5.92
CA GLY A 71 5.56 -19.36 5.11
C GLY A 71 6.55 -19.84 4.02
N GLY A 72 7.86 -19.69 4.26
CA GLY A 72 8.91 -20.04 3.29
C GLY A 72 9.09 -19.04 2.14
N ILE A 73 8.53 -17.84 2.27
CA ILE A 73 8.57 -16.77 1.26
C ILE A 73 9.29 -15.57 1.86
N ASP A 74 10.20 -15.00 1.08
CA ASP A 74 10.88 -13.74 1.39
C ASP A 74 10.12 -12.55 0.80
N PHE A 75 9.86 -11.55 1.64
CA PHE A 75 9.14 -10.35 1.28
C PHE A 75 10.01 -9.10 1.44
N ILE A 76 9.68 -8.11 0.62
CA ILE A 76 10.00 -6.70 0.84
C ILE A 76 8.69 -5.93 0.87
N HIS A 77 8.51 -5.06 1.86
CA HIS A 77 7.38 -4.14 1.94
C HIS A 77 7.89 -2.71 1.88
N LEU A 78 7.28 -1.87 1.05
CA LEU A 78 7.52 -0.43 1.04
C LEU A 78 6.25 0.31 1.48
N SER A 79 6.42 1.24 2.42
CA SER A 79 5.44 2.27 2.73
C SER A 79 5.82 3.53 1.97
N LEU A 80 4.92 4.01 1.10
CA LEU A 80 5.11 5.21 0.29
C LEU A 80 4.08 6.27 0.68
N GLU A 81 4.55 7.50 0.86
CA GLU A 81 3.72 8.64 1.23
C GLU A 81 2.62 8.97 0.21
N CYS A 82 1.62 9.72 0.66
CA CYS A 82 0.53 10.17 -0.19
C CYS A 82 1.05 11.00 -1.38
N ASN A 83 0.77 10.55 -2.61
CA ASN A 83 1.23 11.19 -3.84
C ASN A 83 2.76 11.34 -3.91
N ALA A 84 3.49 10.27 -3.57
CA ALA A 84 4.95 10.24 -3.49
C ALA A 84 5.66 10.96 -4.68
N PRO A 85 6.55 11.93 -4.40
CA PRO A 85 7.32 12.63 -5.43
C PRO A 85 8.33 11.77 -6.18
N ASP A 86 8.83 12.26 -7.31
CA ASP A 86 9.76 11.53 -8.18
C ASP A 86 11.07 11.11 -7.48
N ASP A 87 11.59 11.91 -6.54
CA ASP A 87 12.79 11.53 -5.77
C ASP A 87 12.54 10.31 -4.87
N VAL A 88 11.33 10.20 -4.33
CA VAL A 88 10.91 9.03 -3.53
C VAL A 88 10.67 7.82 -4.43
N LEU A 89 10.07 8.02 -5.61
CA LEU A 89 9.88 6.93 -6.57
C LEU A 89 11.22 6.38 -7.08
N ALA A 90 12.22 7.23 -7.29
CA ALA A 90 13.57 6.79 -7.66
C ALA A 90 14.22 5.93 -6.57
N TRP A 91 14.11 6.33 -5.30
CA TRP A 91 14.58 5.52 -4.18
C TRP A 91 13.83 4.19 -4.05
N ALA A 92 12.51 4.21 -4.27
CA ALA A 92 11.69 3.00 -4.25
C ALA A 92 12.08 2.03 -5.38
N ASP A 93 12.35 2.56 -6.58
CA ASP A 93 12.81 1.80 -7.74
C ASP A 93 14.15 1.11 -7.47
N GLU A 94 15.14 1.85 -6.93
CA GLU A 94 16.43 1.29 -6.53
C GLU A 94 16.27 0.21 -5.45
N THR A 95 15.41 0.46 -4.46
CA THR A 95 15.17 -0.47 -3.35
C THR A 95 14.51 -1.77 -3.84
N LEU A 96 13.48 -1.67 -4.68
CA LEU A 96 12.81 -2.84 -5.26
C LEU A 96 13.73 -3.62 -6.20
N THR A 97 14.55 -2.92 -6.99
CA THR A 97 15.53 -3.54 -7.89
C THR A 97 16.61 -4.29 -7.13
N LYS A 98 17.13 -3.71 -6.04
CA LYS A 98 18.14 -4.35 -5.18
C LYS A 98 17.63 -5.61 -4.48
N HIS A 99 16.32 -5.70 -4.29
CA HIS A 99 15.64 -6.81 -3.62
C HIS A 99 14.69 -7.57 -4.55
N ALA A 100 15.04 -7.65 -5.84
CA ALA A 100 14.22 -8.27 -6.87
C ALA A 100 13.95 -9.78 -6.61
N GLU A 101 14.75 -10.43 -5.77
CA GLU A 101 14.56 -11.82 -5.35
C GLU A 101 13.39 -12.02 -4.37
N ARG A 102 12.86 -10.93 -3.80
CA ARG A 102 11.81 -10.93 -2.77
C ARG A 102 10.48 -10.49 -3.35
N ARG A 103 9.38 -11.08 -2.87
CA ARG A 103 8.04 -10.61 -3.23
C ARG A 103 7.79 -9.23 -2.64
N ALA A 104 7.50 -8.27 -3.49
CA ALA A 104 7.25 -6.89 -3.11
C ALA A 104 5.77 -6.64 -2.83
N LEU A 105 5.55 -5.89 -1.75
CA LEU A 105 4.28 -5.35 -1.29
C LEU A 105 4.44 -3.85 -1.14
N ILE A 106 3.45 -3.06 -1.56
CA ILE A 106 3.47 -1.62 -1.36
C ILE A 106 2.22 -1.19 -0.60
N THR A 107 2.37 -0.34 0.39
CA THR A 107 1.26 0.42 0.98
C THR A 107 1.44 1.89 0.67
N THR A 108 0.39 2.54 0.18
CA THR A 108 0.33 4.00 0.04
C THR A 108 -1.05 4.51 0.47
N HIS A 109 -1.18 5.78 0.81
CA HIS A 109 -2.48 6.31 1.20
C HIS A 109 -3.49 6.31 0.04
N MET A 110 -3.03 6.68 -1.16
CA MET A 110 -3.87 6.91 -2.34
C MET A 110 -3.41 6.05 -3.53
N ASP A 111 -4.25 5.13 -4.00
CA ASP A 111 -4.09 4.43 -5.29
C ASP A 111 -5.41 4.36 -6.05
N LEU A 112 -6.34 3.52 -5.57
CA LEU A 112 -7.67 3.39 -6.16
C LEU A 112 -8.66 4.36 -5.54
N GLY A 113 -9.78 4.62 -6.22
CA GLY A 113 -10.82 5.54 -5.74
C GLY A 113 -11.75 5.98 -6.86
N ILE A 114 -12.29 7.18 -6.74
CA ILE A 114 -12.90 7.86 -7.89
C ILE A 114 -11.79 8.32 -8.83
N ARG A 115 -11.84 7.86 -10.08
CA ARG A 115 -10.76 8.00 -11.04
C ARG A 115 -10.40 9.46 -11.31
N ASP A 116 -11.42 10.28 -11.59
CA ASP A 116 -11.28 11.69 -11.92
C ASP A 116 -11.79 12.54 -10.75
N LYS A 117 -11.14 13.69 -10.43
CA LYS A 117 -11.50 14.48 -9.25
C LYS A 117 -12.98 14.90 -9.29
N PRO A 118 -13.81 14.49 -8.33
CA PRO A 118 -15.23 14.82 -8.35
C PRO A 118 -15.47 16.32 -8.32
N LYS A 119 -16.46 16.77 -9.10
CA LYS A 119 -16.93 18.17 -9.11
C LYS A 119 -18.04 18.44 -8.10
N THR A 120 -18.60 17.38 -7.51
CA THR A 120 -19.71 17.45 -6.55
C THR A 120 -19.50 16.42 -5.45
N ASP A 121 -20.14 16.63 -4.28
CA ASP A 121 -20.06 15.70 -3.16
C ASP A 121 -20.58 14.30 -3.49
N LYS A 122 -21.63 14.22 -4.32
CA LYS A 122 -22.19 12.95 -4.80
C LYS A 122 -21.22 12.20 -5.73
N GLY A 123 -20.37 12.93 -6.44
CA GLY A 123 -19.37 12.33 -7.32
C GLY A 123 -18.34 11.49 -6.56
N TYR A 124 -18.03 11.84 -5.31
CA TYR A 124 -17.16 11.01 -4.45
C TYR A 124 -17.71 9.60 -4.15
N ILE A 125 -18.96 9.32 -4.52
CA ILE A 125 -19.62 8.02 -4.32
C ILE A 125 -19.88 7.34 -5.67
N HIS A 126 -20.43 8.09 -6.63
CA HIS A 126 -21.03 7.54 -7.84
C HIS A 126 -20.21 7.70 -9.12
N ASP A 127 -19.24 8.61 -9.15
CA ASP A 127 -18.42 8.81 -10.34
C ASP A 127 -17.59 7.53 -10.64
N PRO A 128 -17.08 7.38 -11.88
CA PRO A 128 -16.33 6.19 -12.27
C PRO A 128 -15.15 5.90 -11.34
N LYS A 129 -15.10 4.65 -10.85
CA LYS A 129 -14.06 4.15 -9.97
C LYS A 129 -12.87 3.62 -10.77
N GLY A 130 -11.68 3.67 -10.20
CA GLY A 130 -10.45 3.17 -10.81
C GLY A 130 -9.20 3.72 -10.12
N ARG A 131 -8.05 3.60 -10.76
CA ARG A 131 -6.80 4.23 -10.30
C ARG A 131 -6.88 5.74 -10.46
N MET A 132 -6.60 6.49 -9.40
CA MET A 132 -6.87 7.93 -9.35
C MET A 132 -5.91 8.76 -10.21
N ARG A 133 -6.44 9.83 -10.82
CA ARG A 133 -5.75 10.78 -11.72
C ARG A 133 -5.58 12.17 -11.11
N TRP A 134 -5.67 12.27 -9.80
CA TRP A 134 -5.58 13.52 -9.07
C TRP A 134 -4.81 13.32 -7.76
N ILE A 135 -4.37 14.43 -7.19
CA ILE A 135 -3.50 14.47 -6.00
C ILE A 135 -4.15 15.26 -4.86
N LYS A 136 -3.71 14.99 -3.63
CA LYS A 136 -4.03 15.76 -2.42
C LYS A 136 -2.80 16.46 -1.84
N ILE A 137 -1.61 15.86 -1.98
CA ILE A 137 -0.35 16.32 -1.38
C ILE A 137 0.69 16.61 -2.46
N HIS A 138 1.73 17.38 -2.10
CA HIS A 138 2.94 17.69 -2.88
C HIS A 138 2.75 18.60 -4.10
N GLY A 139 1.51 18.91 -4.50
CA GLY A 139 1.25 19.81 -5.63
C GLY A 139 1.99 19.34 -6.89
N GLU A 140 2.73 20.22 -7.56
CA GLU A 140 3.48 19.87 -8.78
C GLU A 140 4.55 18.79 -8.58
N ARG A 141 5.04 18.58 -7.35
CA ARG A 141 5.99 17.49 -7.06
C ARG A 141 5.31 16.14 -6.92
N GLY A 142 4.01 16.13 -6.62
CA GLY A 142 3.28 14.91 -6.30
C GLY A 142 2.89 14.12 -7.54
N ASN A 143 2.92 12.80 -7.42
CA ASN A 143 2.43 11.92 -8.47
C ASN A 143 0.98 11.47 -8.18
N THR A 144 0.16 11.46 -9.22
CA THR A 144 -1.13 10.74 -9.18
C THR A 144 -0.88 9.24 -9.05
N ALA A 145 -1.88 8.48 -8.63
CA ALA A 145 -1.77 7.03 -8.57
C ALA A 145 -1.46 6.42 -9.95
N GLU A 146 -2.06 6.96 -11.03
CA GLU A 146 -1.75 6.55 -12.40
C GLU A 146 -0.29 6.84 -12.77
N GLN A 147 0.27 7.97 -12.36
CA GLN A 147 1.69 8.27 -12.54
C GLN A 147 2.60 7.35 -11.71
N MET A 148 2.25 7.04 -10.46
CA MET A 148 3.01 6.08 -9.64
C MET A 148 2.99 4.68 -10.26
N TRP A 149 1.86 4.27 -10.84
CA TRP A 149 1.77 3.05 -11.60
C TRP A 149 2.73 3.04 -12.79
N ASP A 150 2.70 4.09 -13.61
CA ASP A 150 3.53 4.19 -14.81
C ASP A 150 5.02 4.36 -14.54
N LYS A 151 5.37 5.10 -13.48
CA LYS A 151 6.76 5.43 -13.15
C LYS A 151 7.44 4.33 -12.34
N LEU A 152 6.70 3.58 -11.52
CA LEU A 152 7.24 2.62 -10.57
C LEU A 152 6.55 1.25 -10.68
N TYR A 153 5.25 1.15 -10.38
CA TYR A 153 4.64 -0.14 -10.05
C TYR A 153 4.71 -1.16 -11.18
N ARG A 154 4.38 -0.78 -12.42
CA ARG A 154 4.34 -1.73 -13.54
C ARG A 154 5.72 -2.21 -14.01
N LYS A 155 6.81 -1.64 -13.47
CA LYS A 155 8.19 -1.94 -13.90
C LYS A 155 8.88 -3.02 -13.08
N HIS A 156 8.33 -3.37 -11.92
CA HIS A 156 8.98 -4.30 -10.99
C HIS A 156 8.32 -5.68 -11.02
N ALA A 157 9.00 -6.64 -11.65
CA ALA A 157 8.57 -8.04 -11.78
C ALA A 157 8.24 -8.74 -10.45
N ASN A 158 8.75 -8.21 -9.34
CA ASN A 158 8.54 -8.76 -8.01
C ASN A 158 7.37 -8.12 -7.24
N LEU A 159 6.73 -7.05 -7.76
CA LEU A 159 5.61 -6.38 -7.11
C LEU A 159 4.27 -7.09 -7.36
N GLY A 160 3.73 -7.75 -6.34
CA GLY A 160 2.46 -8.47 -6.50
C GLY A 160 1.23 -7.72 -6.00
N LEU A 161 1.36 -6.90 -4.96
CA LEU A 161 0.24 -6.28 -4.25
C LEU A 161 0.50 -4.84 -3.89
N ILE A 162 -0.53 -4.00 -4.04
CA ILE A 162 -0.56 -2.61 -3.61
C ILE A 162 -1.77 -2.42 -2.70
N PHE A 163 -1.59 -1.77 -1.55
CA PHE A 163 -2.63 -1.50 -0.57
C PHE A 163 -2.86 0.01 -0.42
N SER A 164 -4.13 0.43 -0.38
CA SER A 164 -4.48 1.84 -0.17
C SER A 164 -5.75 2.05 0.64
N GLY A 165 -5.97 3.29 1.09
CA GLY A 165 -7.17 3.72 1.82
C GLY A 165 -7.74 5.00 1.21
N ASP A 166 -7.93 6.04 2.03
CA ASP A 166 -8.28 7.43 1.66
C ASP A 166 -9.71 7.66 1.12
N GLN A 167 -10.34 6.64 0.53
CA GLN A 167 -11.61 6.76 -0.18
C GLN A 167 -12.76 6.08 0.58
N SER A 168 -13.07 6.56 1.77
CA SER A 168 -14.17 6.08 2.64
C SER A 168 -15.54 5.93 1.97
N ARG A 169 -15.84 6.76 0.95
CA ARG A 169 -17.10 6.69 0.18
C ARG A 169 -17.08 5.63 -0.94
N VAL A 170 -15.91 5.04 -1.18
CA VAL A 170 -15.71 3.87 -2.04
C VAL A 170 -15.58 2.60 -1.18
N THR A 171 -15.14 2.71 0.07
CA THR A 171 -15.00 1.63 1.07
C THR A 171 -14.02 0.53 0.73
N ALA A 172 -14.23 -0.17 -0.40
CA ALA A 172 -13.37 -1.23 -0.89
C ALA A 172 -13.37 -1.23 -2.42
N LEU A 173 -12.20 -1.43 -3.01
CA LEU A 173 -12.09 -1.64 -4.45
C LEU A 173 -10.92 -2.57 -4.73
N LYS A 174 -11.08 -3.42 -5.74
CA LYS A 174 -10.02 -4.30 -6.24
C LYS A 174 -9.78 -4.03 -7.71
N LEU A 175 -8.51 -3.90 -8.08
CA LEU A 175 -8.09 -3.78 -9.47
C LEU A 175 -6.86 -4.64 -9.72
N THR A 176 -6.94 -5.59 -10.65
CA THR A 176 -5.78 -6.33 -11.14
C THR A 176 -5.40 -5.79 -12.51
N ALA A 177 -4.13 -5.43 -12.68
CA ALA A 177 -3.57 -4.93 -13.94
C ALA A 177 -2.28 -5.68 -14.28
N SER A 178 -1.97 -5.77 -15.57
CA SER A 178 -0.72 -6.38 -16.04
C SER A 178 0.43 -5.39 -15.92
N ALA A 179 1.54 -5.82 -15.31
CA ALA A 179 2.82 -5.15 -15.38
C ALA A 179 3.43 -5.27 -16.80
N ASP A 180 4.57 -4.59 -17.02
CA ASP A 180 5.26 -4.51 -18.31
C ASP A 180 5.79 -5.85 -18.82
N ASP A 181 6.11 -6.77 -17.92
CA ASP A 181 6.54 -8.14 -18.22
C ASP A 181 5.36 -9.14 -18.29
N GLY A 182 4.12 -8.67 -18.13
CA GLY A 182 2.91 -9.48 -18.19
C GLY A 182 2.44 -10.08 -16.86
N HIS A 183 3.17 -9.94 -15.75
CA HIS A 183 2.69 -10.49 -14.47
C HIS A 183 1.54 -9.64 -13.88
N PRO A 184 0.61 -10.23 -13.13
CA PRO A 184 -0.48 -9.49 -12.52
C PRO A 184 -0.04 -8.75 -11.25
N VAL A 185 -0.37 -7.47 -11.15
CA VAL A 185 -0.30 -6.68 -9.91
C VAL A 185 -1.72 -6.38 -9.45
N THR A 186 -2.04 -6.69 -8.21
CA THR A 186 -3.37 -6.43 -7.65
C THR A 186 -3.34 -5.29 -6.63
N SER A 187 -4.03 -4.21 -6.95
CA SER A 187 -4.30 -3.09 -6.05
C SER A 187 -5.56 -3.35 -5.24
N LEU A 188 -5.50 -3.15 -3.94
CA LEU A 188 -6.60 -3.32 -2.98
C LEU A 188 -6.80 -2.03 -2.19
N LEU A 189 -7.95 -1.39 -2.38
CA LEU A 189 -8.42 -0.32 -1.52
C LEU A 189 -9.24 -0.87 -0.37
N THR A 190 -8.98 -0.34 0.81
CA THR A 190 -9.72 -0.61 2.04
C THR A 190 -9.77 0.66 2.88
N ASP A 191 -10.97 1.21 3.04
CA ASP A 191 -11.25 2.35 3.90
C ASP A 191 -12.62 2.15 4.57
N TYR A 192 -12.63 1.44 5.69
CA TYR A 192 -13.84 1.20 6.48
C TYR A 192 -14.19 2.39 7.41
N MET A 193 -13.74 3.60 7.08
CA MET A 193 -13.93 4.79 7.93
C MET A 193 -13.39 4.57 9.35
N SER A 194 -13.96 5.26 10.34
CA SER A 194 -13.65 5.10 11.76
C SER A 194 -14.30 3.85 12.38
N GLN A 195 -14.67 2.84 11.60
CA GLN A 195 -15.20 1.57 12.12
C GLN A 195 -14.05 0.69 12.61
N PRO A 196 -14.26 -0.16 13.64
CA PRO A 196 -13.24 -1.07 14.16
C PRO A 196 -13.06 -2.29 13.26
N VAL A 197 -12.75 -2.06 11.99
CA VAL A 197 -12.73 -3.09 10.94
C VAL A 197 -11.35 -3.15 10.31
N LEU A 198 -10.83 -4.35 10.15
CA LEU A 198 -9.55 -4.61 9.52
C LEU A 198 -9.71 -5.51 8.29
N ARG A 199 -8.85 -5.29 7.29
CA ARG A 199 -8.61 -6.29 6.25
C ARG A 199 -7.49 -7.22 6.69
N LEU A 200 -7.80 -8.51 6.78
CA LEU A 200 -6.83 -9.57 7.01
C LEU A 200 -6.56 -10.32 5.70
N LEU A 201 -5.30 -10.36 5.30
CA LEU A 201 -4.84 -11.16 4.15
C LEU A 201 -4.17 -12.43 4.66
N ARG A 202 -4.82 -13.57 4.44
CA ARG A 202 -4.26 -14.89 4.79
C ARG A 202 -3.65 -15.53 3.55
N PHE A 203 -2.32 -15.60 3.54
CA PHE A 203 -1.56 -16.30 2.52
C PHE A 203 -1.63 -17.81 2.78
N VAL A 204 -1.96 -18.60 1.76
CA VAL A 204 -2.00 -20.06 1.80
C VAL A 204 -1.04 -20.61 0.75
N PRO A 205 0.28 -20.70 1.05
CA PRO A 205 1.30 -21.03 0.06
C PRO A 205 1.08 -22.37 -0.65
N ALA A 206 0.57 -23.37 0.06
CA ALA A 206 0.30 -24.71 -0.49
C ALA A 206 -0.76 -24.70 -1.61
N GLU A 207 -1.59 -23.65 -1.67
CA GLU A 207 -2.69 -23.52 -2.63
C GLU A 207 -2.50 -22.33 -3.57
N ASN A 208 -1.35 -21.64 -3.53
CA ASN A 208 -1.09 -20.44 -4.34
C ASN A 208 -2.24 -19.41 -4.26
N ARG A 209 -2.79 -19.18 -3.07
CA ARG A 209 -3.89 -18.21 -2.89
C ARG A 209 -3.72 -17.29 -1.69
N ILE A 210 -4.38 -16.15 -1.76
CA ILE A 210 -4.59 -15.24 -0.62
C ILE A 210 -6.09 -15.12 -0.36
N ASN A 211 -6.51 -15.39 0.87
CA ASN A 211 -7.86 -15.10 1.33
C ASN A 211 -7.89 -13.71 1.94
N ALA A 212 -8.67 -12.81 1.34
CA ALA A 212 -8.91 -11.47 1.84
C ALA A 212 -10.18 -11.48 2.68
N LEU A 213 -10.05 -11.22 3.99
CA LEU A 213 -11.13 -11.28 4.97
C LEU A 213 -11.35 -9.91 5.59
N THR A 214 -12.57 -9.40 5.60
CA THR A 214 -12.96 -8.22 6.38
C THR A 214 -13.45 -8.66 7.75
N TYR A 215 -12.88 -8.11 8.82
CA TYR A 215 -13.10 -8.55 10.19
C TYR A 215 -13.37 -7.38 11.12
N ASP A 216 -14.48 -7.42 11.86
CA ASP A 216 -14.78 -6.48 12.94
C ASP A 216 -14.06 -6.93 14.22
N VAL A 217 -13.16 -6.10 14.75
CA VAL A 217 -12.33 -6.47 15.92
C VAL A 217 -13.08 -6.39 17.25
N VAL A 218 -14.20 -5.67 17.31
CA VAL A 218 -15.03 -5.54 18.52
C VAL A 218 -16.03 -6.67 18.60
N GLN A 219 -16.75 -6.92 17.51
CA GLN A 219 -17.75 -7.99 17.43
C GLN A 219 -17.11 -9.36 17.21
N GLN A 220 -15.86 -9.40 16.74
CA GLN A 220 -15.10 -10.60 16.44
C GLN A 220 -15.72 -11.48 15.35
N VAL A 221 -16.37 -10.85 14.38
CA VAL A 221 -17.04 -11.52 13.26
C VAL A 221 -16.47 -11.09 11.91
N LEU A 222 -16.64 -11.94 10.91
CA LEU A 222 -16.44 -11.55 9.52
C LEU A 222 -17.57 -10.64 9.07
N ILE A 223 -17.22 -9.59 8.34
CA ILE A 223 -18.19 -8.67 7.75
C ILE A 223 -18.61 -9.18 6.38
N ASP A 224 -19.92 -9.31 6.20
CA ASP A 224 -20.57 -9.73 4.97
C ASP A 224 -21.25 -8.57 4.21
N ASP A 225 -21.26 -7.36 4.77
CA ASP A 225 -21.82 -6.16 4.13
C ASP A 225 -21.11 -4.85 4.55
N THR A 226 -21.06 -3.84 3.67
CA THR A 226 -20.54 -2.50 4.01
C THR A 226 -21.47 -1.37 3.53
N PRO A 227 -21.42 -0.16 4.13
CA PRO A 227 -22.42 0.89 3.86
C PRO A 227 -22.54 1.39 2.41
N TYR A 228 -21.49 1.25 1.59
CA TYR A 228 -21.45 1.79 0.22
C TYR A 228 -21.10 0.74 -0.85
N VAL A 229 -20.59 -0.43 -0.44
CA VAL A 229 -20.22 -1.54 -1.33
C VAL A 229 -20.72 -2.81 -0.68
N HIS A 230 -21.90 -3.25 -1.12
CA HIS A 230 -22.61 -4.39 -0.55
C HIS A 230 -22.15 -5.72 -1.16
N GLU A 231 -21.44 -5.66 -2.29
CA GLU A 231 -20.95 -6.84 -2.97
C GLU A 231 -19.82 -7.50 -2.17
N LEU A 232 -20.13 -8.67 -1.58
CA LEU A 232 -19.22 -9.45 -0.76
C LEU A 232 -17.85 -9.64 -1.43
N ASP A 233 -17.81 -9.86 -2.74
CA ASP A 233 -16.58 -10.12 -3.50
C ASP A 233 -15.62 -8.91 -3.62
N GLN A 234 -16.04 -7.72 -3.18
CA GLN A 234 -15.23 -6.52 -3.06
C GLN A 234 -14.53 -6.42 -1.70
N HIS A 235 -15.07 -7.06 -0.66
CA HIS A 235 -14.51 -6.99 0.69
C HIS A 235 -14.20 -8.35 1.33
N GLN A 236 -14.58 -9.46 0.71
CA GLN A 236 -14.24 -10.80 1.12
C GLN A 236 -14.11 -11.72 -0.10
N PHE A 237 -12.88 -12.10 -0.43
CA PHE A 237 -12.58 -12.79 -1.69
C PHE A 237 -11.28 -13.59 -1.60
N THR A 238 -11.06 -14.43 -2.62
CA THR A 238 -9.77 -15.12 -2.83
C THR A 238 -9.04 -14.50 -4.01
N LEU A 239 -7.72 -14.42 -3.93
CA LEU A 239 -6.83 -14.06 -5.02
C LEU A 239 -5.93 -15.25 -5.36
N ASP A 240 -5.76 -15.52 -6.65
CA ASP A 240 -4.66 -16.36 -7.11
C ASP A 240 -3.34 -15.60 -6.92
N TYR A 241 -2.40 -16.22 -6.24
CA TYR A 241 -1.09 -15.63 -5.93
C TYR A 241 -0.02 -16.73 -5.95
N PRO A 242 0.71 -16.90 -7.06
CA PRO A 242 1.72 -17.95 -7.21
C PRO A 242 2.80 -17.84 -6.13
N MET A 243 2.79 -18.81 -5.21
CA MET A 243 3.69 -18.88 -4.06
C MET A 243 4.72 -19.99 -4.14
N SER A 244 4.37 -21.11 -4.77
CA SER A 244 5.23 -22.27 -4.95
C SER A 244 6.28 -22.07 -6.06
N LYS A 245 7.48 -22.63 -5.84
CA LYS A 245 8.61 -22.54 -6.80
C LYS A 245 8.33 -23.27 -8.12
N GLU A 246 7.40 -24.23 -8.15
CA GLU A 246 7.18 -25.12 -9.29
C GLU A 246 6.41 -24.46 -10.46
N GLN A 247 5.63 -23.40 -10.23
CA GLN A 247 4.86 -22.75 -11.30
C GLN A 247 5.57 -21.57 -11.97
N ALA A 248 6.61 -20.99 -11.35
CA ALA A 248 7.39 -19.91 -11.95
C ALA A 248 8.23 -20.37 -13.16
N ALA A 249 8.55 -21.67 -13.23
CA ALA A 249 9.33 -22.26 -14.32
C ALA A 249 8.47 -22.70 -15.54
N GLY A 250 7.14 -22.59 -15.48
CA GLY A 250 6.23 -23.15 -16.48
C GLY A 250 5.82 -22.22 -17.63
N LYS A 251 6.36 -20.99 -17.72
CA LYS A 251 5.99 -20.00 -18.76
C LYS A 251 7.17 -19.55 -19.62
N SER A 252 8.10 -20.45 -19.92
CA SER A 252 9.14 -20.22 -20.92
C SER A 252 9.01 -21.21 -22.08
N HIS A 253 7.94 -21.13 -22.87
CA HIS A 253 7.85 -21.72 -24.22
C HIS A 253 7.19 -20.71 -25.16
#